data_AF-A0A958LVX0-F1
#
_entry.id   AF-A0A958LVX0-F1
#
_cell.length_a   1.000
_cell.length_b   1.000
_cell.length_c   1.000
_cell.angle_alpha   90.00
_cell.angle_beta   90.00
_cell.angle_gamma   90.00
#
_symmetry.space_group_name_H-M   'P 1'
#
loop_
_entity.id
_entity.type
_entity.pdbx_description
1 polymer ?
#
loop_
_entity_poly.entity_id
_entity_poly.type
_entity_poly.pdbx_seq_one_letter_code
_entity_poly.pdbx_strand_id
1 'polypeptide(L)' 'MKIHTNSEYARIARGGVMEFLLANHPLDCPICDQGGECDLQNNSHFYGYNHGRNN' A
#
# COMPACT_ATOMS: atom_id res chain seq x y z
N MET A 1 -20.71 -14.57 -13.20
CA MET A 1 -19.42 -14.25 -12.55
C MET A 1 -19.71 -13.83 -11.12
N LYS A 2 -19.03 -14.40 -10.11
CA LYS A 2 -19.18 -14.00 -8.70
C LYS A 2 -17.83 -13.49 -8.20
N ILE A 3 -17.79 -12.24 -7.74
CA ILE A 3 -16.56 -11.53 -7.40
C ILE A 3 -16.46 -11.43 -5.87
N HIS A 4 -15.30 -11.83 -5.33
CA HIS A 4 -15.03 -11.84 -3.90
C HIS A 4 -13.86 -10.91 -3.58
N THR A 5 -14.15 -9.62 -3.38
CA THR A 5 -13.16 -8.56 -3.14
C THR A 5 -12.55 -8.58 -1.74
N ASN A 6 -13.27 -9.14 -0.77
CA ASN A 6 -12.89 -9.25 0.65
C ASN A 6 -12.41 -10.66 1.02
N SER A 7 -12.02 -11.48 0.05
CA SER A 7 -11.40 -12.77 0.31
C SER A 7 -9.99 -12.59 0.89
N GLU A 8 -9.53 -13.59 1.67
CA GLU A 8 -8.19 -13.57 2.24
C GLU A 8 -7.10 -13.49 1.16
N TYR A 9 -7.31 -14.19 0.05
CA TYR A 9 -6.44 -14.12 -1.12
C TYR A 9 -6.32 -12.69 -1.67
N ALA A 10 -7.45 -11.99 -1.83
CA ALA A 10 -7.44 -10.61 -2.32
C ALA A 10 -6.76 -9.64 -1.35
N ARG A 11 -6.88 -9.88 -0.03
CA ARG A 11 -6.20 -9.09 1.01
C ARG A 11 -4.68 -9.28 0.95
N ILE A 12 -4.21 -10.53 0.88
CA ILE A 12 -2.78 -10.85 0.77
C ILE A 12 -2.19 -10.28 -0.53
N ALA A 13 -2.91 -10.42 -1.65
CA ALA A 13 -2.47 -9.89 -2.93
C ALA A 13 -2.29 -8.36 -2.90
N ARG A 14 -3.26 -7.62 -2.34
CA ARG A 14 -3.15 -6.15 -2.19
C ARG A 14 -1.96 -5.77 -1.31
N GLY A 15 -1.80 -6.42 -0.16
CA GLY A 15 -0.69 -6.16 0.76
C GLY A 15 0.68 -6.41 0.11
N GLY A 16 0.83 -7.50 -0.65
CA GLY A 16 2.06 -7.80 -1.39
C GLY A 16 2.38 -6.76 -2.46
N VAL A 17 1.38 -6.30 -3.23
CA VAL A 17 1.58 -5.22 -4.22
C VAL A 17 2.01 -3.91 -3.53
N MET A 18 1.38 -3.55 -2.40
CA MET A 18 1.79 -2.36 -1.63
C MET A 18 3.23 -2.48 -1.13
N GLU A 19 3.65 -3.65 -0.66
CA GLU A 19 5.04 -3.89 -0.24
C GLU A 19 6.03 -3.66 -1.39
N PHE A 20 5.73 -4.15 -2.59
CA PHE A 20 6.57 -3.91 -3.77
C PHE A 20 6.61 -2.45 -4.22
N LEU A 21 5.48 -1.76 -4.18
CA LEU A 21 5.41 -0.34 -4.54
C LEU A 21 6.23 0.51 -3.57
N LEU A 22 6.14 0.22 -2.27
CA LEU A 22 6.83 0.97 -1.22
C LEU A 22 8.30 0.57 -1.06
N ALA A 23 8.72 -0.59 -1.57
CA ALA A 23 10.09 -1.09 -1.43
C ALA A 23 11.16 -0.12 -1.95
N ASN A 24 10.84 0.62 -3.03
CA ASN A 24 11.74 1.59 -3.65
C ASN A 24 11.13 3.00 -3.68
N HIS A 25 10.00 3.23 -3.00
CA HIS A 25 9.38 4.54 -2.96
C HIS A 25 10.15 5.46 -1.99
N PRO A 26 10.46 6.71 -2.37
CA PRO A 26 11.19 7.61 -1.50
C PRO A 26 10.38 7.97 -0.25
N LEU A 27 11.07 8.20 0.87
CA LEU A 27 10.47 8.62 2.14
C LEU A 27 10.26 10.14 2.21
N ASP A 28 9.80 10.72 1.11
CA ASP A 28 9.72 12.17 0.89
C ASP A 28 8.33 12.74 1.21
N CYS A 29 7.45 11.98 1.85
CA CYS A 29 6.09 12.42 2.15
C CYS A 29 5.99 13.82 2.81
N PRO A 30 6.88 14.24 3.73
CA PRO A 30 6.83 15.59 4.31
C PRO A 30 7.11 16.75 3.34
N ILE A 31 7.79 16.48 2.22
CA ILE A 31 8.15 17.47 1.19
C ILE A 31 7.41 17.23 -0.13
N CYS A 32 6.69 16.13 -0.24
CA CYS A 32 5.89 15.78 -1.39
C CYS A 32 4.62 16.64 -1.40
N ASP A 33 4.39 17.35 -2.50
CA ASP A 33 3.21 18.23 -2.66
C ASP A 33 1.89 17.45 -2.54
N GLN A 34 1.90 16.14 -2.83
CA GLN A 34 0.73 15.26 -2.70
C GLN A 34 0.58 14.64 -1.30
N GLY A 35 1.46 14.97 -0.35
CA GLY A 35 1.42 14.44 0.99
C GLY A 35 0.14 14.86 1.72
N GLY A 36 -0.72 13.89 2.05
CA GLY A 36 -2.03 14.12 2.65
C GLY A 36 -3.19 13.72 1.75
N GLU A 37 -3.05 13.88 0.43
CA GLU A 37 -4.03 13.45 -0.58
C GLU A 37 -3.53 12.30 -1.48
N CYS A 38 -2.33 11.78 -1.23
CA CYS A 38 -1.74 10.73 -2.04
C CYS A 38 -2.52 9.40 -1.92
N ASP A 39 -2.99 8.88 -3.06
CA ASP A 39 -3.69 7.58 -3.10
C ASP A 39 -2.80 6.42 -2.64
N LEU A 40 -1.50 6.48 -2.89
CA LEU A 40 -0.57 5.45 -2.42
C LEU A 40 -0.47 5.46 -0.89
N GLN A 41 -0.48 6.64 -0.27
CA GLN A 41 -0.51 6.79 1.18
C GLN A 41 -1.80 6.19 1.76
N ASN A 42 -2.95 6.52 1.17
CA ASN A 42 -4.25 6.00 1.60
C ASN A 42 -4.35 4.48 1.42
N ASN A 43 -3.94 3.96 0.27
CA ASN A 43 -3.97 2.52 -0.01
C ASN A 43 -3.01 1.75 0.90
N SER A 44 -1.84 2.31 1.21
CA SER A 44 -0.92 1.72 2.18
C SER A 44 -1.54 1.67 3.59
N HIS A 45 -2.23 2.74 4.00
CA HIS A 45 -2.93 2.77 5.29
C HIS A 45 -4.07 1.74 5.39
N PHE A 46 -4.88 1.58 4.33
CA PHE A 46 -6.04 0.69 4.37
C PHE A 46 -5.74 -0.77 4.01
N TYR A 47 -4.76 -1.02 3.13
CA TYR A 47 -4.51 -2.35 2.55
C TYR A 47 -3.05 -2.82 2.65
N GLY A 48 -2.13 -1.95 3.06
CA GLY A 48 -0.73 -2.27 3.26
C GLY A 48 -0.46 -2.99 4.58
N TYR A 49 0.79 -3.39 4.78
CA TYR A 49 1.25 -3.94 6.06
C TYR A 49 1.73 -2.81 6.98
N ASN A 50 1.62 -3.02 8.29
CA ASN A 50 2.01 -2.02 9.30
C ASN A 50 3.51 -1.65 9.27
N HIS A 51 4.37 -2.56 8.81
CA HIS A 51 5.81 -2.35 8.75
C HIS A 51 6.37 -2.95 7.46
N GLY A 52 7.29 -2.22 6.83
CA GLY A 52 8.10 -2.75 5.73
C GLY A 52 9.05 -3.83 6.23
N ARG A 53 9.32 -4.82 5.37
CA ARG A 53 10.25 -5.93 5.69
C ARG A 53 11.65 -5.72 5.14
N ASN A 54 11.86 -4.59 4.45
CA ASN A 54 13.11 -4.27 3.78
C ASN A 54 13.98 -3.46 4.76
N ASN A 55 15.16 -3.99 5.06
CA ASN A 55 16.20 -3.38 5.89
C ASN A 55 17.36 -2.94 5.00
#